data_AF-A0A855F6Q1-F1
#
_entry.id   AF-A0A855F6Q1-F1
#
_cell.length_a   1.000
_cell.length_b   1.000
_cell.length_c   1.000
_cell.angle_alpha   90.00
_cell.angle_beta   90.00
_cell.angle_gamma   90.00
#
_symmetry.space_group_name_H-M   'P 1'
#
loop_
_entity.id
_entity.type
_entity.pdbx_description
1 polymer ?
#
loop_
_entity_poly.entity_id
_entity_poly.type
_entity_poly.pdbx_seq_one_letter_code
_entity_poly.pdbx_strand_id
1 'polypeptide(L)'
;MFAIMFPLLMMFYSVAYDGANLQSSRARLADGLNQGVLAVAMIDNRNTTAADEAENITLLHHYLSYYVPDARIAKSDLAVSVDVNYSTTKTGKLDSVDYTASGKASMRPLIGAQQEVGFDSAVDIRADSGAGVVRRTIEEIKYPTDYALVLDFSGSMLNSSSEPGLTRIELLRKVVTEFIGEVLNDDSVTNTVRIIPFTAGVSVILPGENVAGGNNFGCSYVGKFQKKYAKVDLDFWYNKIRFNTSLATPTEITQSYQYDQLLYNWYNNVVRPATGYSINDMINKGWCVKNAQFGSAVGKAQYSCDADPRASLFKNYPEFQEGRVAAHELMYYAYSQRTIFNIVTMDFPGLVTGDYMFTDASITTFKYMVNNINDRPFLYDCYSTFGAINATTASNMLRSKTAKPASYLIELTHDRQIIDKFREMNVTDGTTYVTSGLLRALPVIAKGNNPRKAIIIISDGIDIDGGALSKKLFDQYSLCSRIREGLLRYPEGTPTQLADIFFIFTVNSSETTNALDLWRNYCAGDNVFLATNYQDIINVLTGIAKKSSVKFINKNEPE
;
A
#
# COMPACT_ATOMS: atom_id res chain seq x y z
N MET A 1 1.39 55.70 65.46
CA MET A 1 1.99 54.41 65.03
C MET A 1 1.39 53.89 63.73
N PHE A 2 0.06 53.75 63.60
CA PHE A 2 -0.57 53.24 62.37
C PHE A 2 -0.24 54.07 61.10
N ALA A 3 -0.19 55.40 61.22
CA ALA A 3 0.17 56.30 60.12
C ALA A 3 1.61 56.15 59.58
N ILE A 4 2.52 55.56 60.38
CA ILE A 4 3.92 55.32 59.97
C ILE A 4 4.10 53.87 59.48
N MET A 5 3.38 52.90 60.06
CA MET A 5 3.46 51.49 59.63
C MET A 5 2.72 51.20 58.32
N PHE A 6 1.61 51.89 58.04
CA PHE A 6 0.79 51.58 56.87
C PHE A 6 1.52 51.76 55.52
N PRO A 7 2.28 52.85 55.28
CA PRO A 7 3.09 52.99 54.06
C PRO A 7 4.17 51.90 53.94
N LEU A 8 4.82 51.54 55.04
CA LEU A 8 5.82 50.46 55.09
C LEU A 8 5.20 49.10 54.73
N LEU A 9 4.03 48.77 55.28
CA LEU A 9 3.33 47.53 54.95
C LEU A 9 2.91 47.49 53.48
N MET A 10 2.35 48.58 52.94
CA MET A 10 1.99 48.66 51.53
C MET A 10 3.20 48.49 50.60
N MET A 11 4.35 49.01 51.00
CA MET A 11 5.62 48.83 50.29
C MET A 11 6.11 47.38 50.31
N PHE A 12 5.97 46.66 51.44
CA PHE A 12 6.27 45.23 51.49
C PHE A 12 5.28 44.40 50.67
N TYR A 13 4.00 44.75 50.69
CA TYR A 13 2.97 44.09 49.89
C TYR A 13 3.18 44.28 48.40
N SER A 14 3.61 45.45 47.93
CA SER A 14 3.89 45.68 46.51
C SER A 14 5.04 44.79 46.01
N VAL A 15 6.15 44.76 46.74
CA VAL A 15 7.31 43.92 46.42
C VAL A 15 6.95 42.43 46.49
N ALA A 16 6.19 42.01 47.51
CA ALA A 16 5.80 40.61 47.67
C ALA A 16 4.85 40.16 46.55
N TYR A 17 3.85 40.97 46.21
CA TYR A 17 2.86 40.62 45.19
C TYR A 17 3.43 40.68 43.77
N ASP A 18 4.11 41.78 43.42
CA ASP A 18 4.73 41.90 42.10
C ASP A 18 5.89 40.91 41.94
N GLY A 19 6.65 40.65 43.01
CA GLY A 19 7.68 39.60 43.02
C GLY A 19 7.10 38.21 42.76
N ALA A 20 5.99 37.86 43.41
CA ALA A 20 5.29 36.60 43.17
C ALA A 20 4.73 36.51 41.74
N ASN A 21 4.18 37.60 41.21
CA ASN A 21 3.66 37.64 39.85
C ASN A 21 4.76 37.49 38.78
N LEU A 22 5.90 38.17 38.98
CA LEU A 22 7.08 38.05 38.13
C LEU A 22 7.64 36.62 38.16
N GLN A 23 7.69 35.98 39.33
CA GLN A 23 8.14 34.60 39.47
C GLN A 23 7.17 33.62 38.80
N SER A 24 5.86 33.80 38.99
CA SER A 24 4.82 33.02 38.30
C SER A 24 4.94 33.14 36.78
N SER A 25 5.14 34.34 36.28
CA SER A 25 5.21 34.60 34.85
C SER A 25 6.53 34.12 34.23
N ARG A 26 7.63 34.15 35.00
CA ARG A 26 8.89 33.48 34.63
C ARG A 26 8.70 31.96 34.48
N ALA A 27 7.94 31.34 35.37
CA ALA A 27 7.62 29.91 35.27
C ALA A 27 6.74 29.60 34.05
N ARG A 28 5.72 30.43 33.78
CA ARG A 28 4.88 30.30 32.56
C ARG A 28 5.68 30.54 31.28
N LEU A 29 6.64 31.47 31.30
CA LEU A 29 7.54 31.71 30.17
C LEU A 29 8.41 30.47 29.90
N ALA A 30 8.92 29.82 30.94
CA ALA A 30 9.68 28.58 30.83
C ALA A 30 8.84 27.44 30.22
N ASP A 31 7.59 27.28 30.65
CA ASP A 31 6.67 26.28 30.09
C ASP A 31 6.30 26.59 28.63
N GLY A 32 6.00 27.85 28.33
CA GLY A 32 5.75 28.30 26.97
C GLY A 32 6.94 28.11 26.03
N LEU A 33 8.18 28.31 26.51
CA LEU A 33 9.40 27.99 25.75
C LEU A 33 9.53 26.49 25.50
N ASN A 34 9.25 25.64 26.48
CA ASN A 34 9.30 24.18 26.33
C ASN A 34 8.27 23.67 25.31
N GLN A 35 7.03 24.15 25.38
CA GLN A 35 6.00 23.75 24.42
C GLN A 35 6.23 24.34 23.03
N GLY A 36 6.68 25.60 22.96
CA GLY A 36 6.98 26.26 21.70
C GLY A 36 8.16 25.62 20.97
N VAL A 37 9.26 25.33 21.67
CA VAL A 37 10.42 24.66 21.07
C VAL A 37 10.11 23.20 20.69
N LEU A 38 9.23 22.52 21.43
CA LEU A 38 8.75 21.20 21.06
C LEU A 38 7.97 21.23 19.74
N ALA A 39 7.08 22.20 19.56
CA ALA A 39 6.34 22.38 18.31
C ALA A 39 7.30 22.66 17.13
N VAL A 40 8.33 23.48 17.35
CA VAL A 40 9.40 23.72 16.37
C VAL A 40 10.16 22.41 16.04
N ALA A 41 10.52 21.62 17.06
CA ALA A 41 11.20 20.34 16.88
C ALA A 41 10.33 19.28 16.15
N MET A 42 9.00 19.37 16.28
CA MET A 42 8.07 18.53 15.52
C MET A 42 8.05 18.89 14.03
N ILE A 43 8.12 20.19 13.70
CA ILE A 43 8.23 20.66 12.30
C ILE A 43 9.55 20.22 11.66
N ASP A 44 10.67 20.32 12.40
CA ASP A 44 12.01 19.87 11.95
C ASP A 44 12.44 20.45 10.58
N ASN A 45 12.15 21.73 10.32
CA ASN A 45 12.70 22.47 9.17
C ASN A 45 14.17 22.91 9.39
N ARG A 46 14.74 22.60 10.57
CA ARG A 46 16.15 22.77 10.96
C ARG A 46 16.74 24.17 10.75
N ASN A 47 15.91 25.22 10.66
CA ASN A 47 16.36 26.55 10.27
C ASN A 47 17.20 26.55 8.98
N THR A 48 16.85 25.70 7.99
CA THR A 48 17.67 25.55 6.77
C THR A 48 17.67 26.80 5.89
N THR A 49 16.60 27.58 5.95
CA THR A 49 16.44 28.83 5.19
C THR A 49 16.01 29.97 6.11
N ALA A 50 16.16 31.22 5.65
CA ALA A 50 15.66 32.39 6.37
C ALA A 50 14.12 32.38 6.53
N ALA A 51 13.40 31.68 5.65
CA ALA A 51 11.95 31.49 5.79
C ALA A 51 11.63 30.53 6.94
N ASP A 52 12.37 29.44 7.06
CA ASP A 52 12.24 28.46 8.15
C ASP A 52 12.53 29.10 9.52
N GLU A 53 13.55 29.95 9.59
CA GLU A 53 13.88 30.71 10.81
C GLU A 53 12.73 31.65 11.20
N ALA A 54 12.18 32.40 10.23
CA ALA A 54 11.05 33.31 10.47
C ALA A 54 9.76 32.57 10.87
N GLU A 55 9.52 31.39 10.30
CA GLU A 55 8.41 30.50 10.65
C GLU A 55 8.55 30.00 12.09
N ASN A 56 9.74 29.49 12.45
CA ASN A 56 10.02 28.98 13.79
C ASN A 56 9.90 30.07 14.87
N ILE A 57 10.41 31.27 14.60
CA ILE A 57 10.25 32.42 15.50
C ILE A 57 8.78 32.83 15.63
N THR A 58 8.01 32.76 14.55
CA THR A 58 6.57 33.07 14.58
C THR A 58 5.79 32.03 15.38
N LEU A 59 6.10 30.75 15.20
CA LEU A 59 5.49 29.67 15.97
C LEU A 59 5.81 29.81 17.46
N LEU A 60 7.08 30.01 17.81
CA LEU A 60 7.51 30.25 19.19
C LEU A 60 6.78 31.46 19.79
N HIS A 61 6.66 32.56 19.05
CA HIS A 61 5.95 33.77 19.47
C HIS A 61 4.48 33.50 19.82
N HIS A 62 3.77 32.69 19.02
CA HIS A 62 2.38 32.31 19.29
C HIS A 62 2.25 31.54 20.60
N TYR A 63 3.13 30.56 20.84
CA TYR A 63 3.14 29.81 22.11
C TYR A 63 3.43 30.75 23.30
N LEU A 64 4.48 31.56 23.24
CA LEU A 64 4.82 32.45 24.36
C LEU A 64 3.73 33.49 24.65
N SER A 65 3.07 34.01 23.61
CA SER A 65 1.94 34.94 23.77
C SER A 65 0.72 34.29 24.41
N TYR A 66 0.52 32.99 24.23
CA TYR A 66 -0.54 32.24 24.91
C TYR A 66 -0.22 31.99 26.39
N TYR A 67 1.02 31.61 26.71
CA TYR A 67 1.42 31.27 28.08
C TYR A 67 1.65 32.50 28.97
N VAL A 68 2.04 33.63 28.39
CA VAL A 68 2.30 34.89 29.12
C VAL A 68 1.58 36.07 28.45
N PRO A 69 0.23 36.11 28.49
CA PRO A 69 -0.57 37.07 27.72
C PRO A 69 -0.36 38.53 28.16
N ASP A 70 0.01 38.75 29.42
CA ASP A 70 0.21 40.09 29.98
C ASP A 70 1.62 40.66 29.72
N ALA A 71 2.50 39.90 29.06
CA ALA A 71 3.85 40.32 28.75
C ALA A 71 3.98 40.80 27.30
N ARG A 72 4.83 41.81 27.08
CA ARG A 72 5.23 42.24 25.75
C ARG A 72 6.42 41.39 25.29
N ILE A 73 6.26 40.67 24.19
CA ILE A 73 7.28 39.83 23.57
C ILE A 73 7.51 40.31 22.14
N ALA A 74 8.69 40.87 21.87
CA ALA A 74 9.08 41.23 20.50
C ALA A 74 9.69 40.01 19.80
N LYS A 75 9.38 39.82 18.51
CA LYS A 75 9.98 38.72 17.73
C LYS A 75 11.51 38.81 17.66
N SER A 76 12.07 40.02 17.70
CA SER A 76 13.52 40.26 17.72
C SER A 76 14.20 39.82 19.03
N ASP A 77 13.42 39.61 20.09
CA ASP A 77 13.90 39.13 21.39
C ASP A 77 13.82 37.60 21.53
N LEU A 78 13.39 36.92 20.45
CA LEU A 78 13.31 35.47 20.37
C LEU A 78 14.46 34.94 19.52
N ALA A 79 14.98 33.78 19.89
CA ALA A 79 15.95 33.05 19.08
C ALA A 79 15.66 31.55 19.15
N VAL A 80 15.78 30.87 18.03
CA VAL A 80 15.80 29.41 17.94
C VAL A 80 17.13 29.01 17.31
N SER A 81 17.96 28.28 18.04
CA SER A 81 19.18 27.68 17.51
C SER A 81 19.00 26.19 17.31
N VAL A 82 19.58 25.66 16.22
CA VAL A 82 19.51 24.25 15.85
C VAL A 82 20.94 23.70 15.78
N ASP A 83 21.20 22.63 16.51
CA ASP A 83 22.44 21.86 16.41
C ASP A 83 22.15 20.47 15.86
N VAL A 84 22.93 20.03 14.87
CA VAL A 84 22.71 18.79 14.11
C VAL A 84 23.82 17.81 14.46
N ASN A 85 23.51 16.81 15.28
CA ASN A 85 24.48 15.87 15.82
C ASN A 85 24.56 14.60 14.95
N TYR A 86 25.70 14.39 14.30
CA TYR A 86 25.98 13.19 13.53
C TYR A 86 26.71 12.13 14.35
N SER A 87 26.51 10.87 13.97
CA SER A 87 27.11 9.73 14.64
C SER A 87 28.62 9.70 14.52
N THR A 88 29.29 9.47 15.65
CA THR A 88 30.75 9.32 15.71
C THR A 88 31.23 7.96 15.20
N THR A 89 30.32 7.00 15.03
CA THR A 89 30.64 5.61 14.63
C THR A 89 30.20 5.26 13.21
N LYS A 90 29.25 6.01 12.64
CA LYS A 90 28.72 5.80 11.28
C LYS A 90 28.71 7.11 10.49
N THR A 91 29.58 7.21 9.50
CA THR A 91 29.72 8.42 8.67
C THR A 91 28.40 8.83 8.04
N GLY A 92 27.98 10.07 8.26
CA GLY A 92 26.77 10.66 7.66
C GLY A 92 25.45 10.25 8.32
N LYS A 93 25.45 9.42 9.37
CA LYS A 93 24.24 9.09 10.12
C LYS A 93 23.88 10.25 11.07
N LEU A 94 22.69 10.81 10.93
CA LEU A 94 22.16 11.79 11.87
C LEU A 94 21.65 11.07 13.13
N ASP A 95 22.20 11.40 14.30
CA ASP A 95 21.83 10.77 15.57
C ASP A 95 20.80 11.62 16.34
N SER A 96 20.98 12.95 16.39
CA SER A 96 19.97 13.85 16.98
C SER A 96 20.01 15.25 16.40
N VAL A 97 18.93 16.00 16.62
CA VAL A 97 18.87 17.45 16.37
C VAL A 97 18.43 18.15 17.66
N ASP A 98 19.23 19.10 18.13
CA ASP A 98 18.97 19.85 19.37
C ASP A 98 18.40 21.22 19.01
N TYR A 99 17.16 21.46 19.44
CA TYR A 99 16.48 22.74 19.30
C TYR A 99 16.57 23.49 20.62
N THR A 100 17.13 24.70 20.59
CA THR A 100 17.17 25.59 21.74
C THR A 100 16.46 26.89 21.42
N ALA A 101 15.36 27.16 22.12
CA ALA A 101 14.63 28.40 22.11
C ALA A 101 15.04 29.27 23.30
N SER A 102 15.21 30.56 23.03
CA SER A 102 15.35 31.57 24.07
C SER A 102 14.46 32.76 23.76
N GLY A 103 14.02 33.44 24.82
CA GLY A 103 13.13 34.58 24.69
C GLY A 103 13.22 35.50 25.89
N LYS A 104 13.03 36.78 25.64
CA LYS A 104 12.85 37.81 26.66
C LYS A 104 11.41 38.31 26.60
N ALA A 105 10.75 38.36 27.76
CA ALA A 105 9.42 38.93 27.89
C ALA A 105 9.48 40.12 28.85
N SER A 106 8.87 41.24 28.48
CA SER A 106 8.83 42.44 29.31
C SER A 106 7.48 42.55 29.99
N MET A 107 7.48 42.53 31.32
CA MET A 107 6.28 42.55 32.15
C MET A 107 6.10 43.91 32.82
N ARG A 108 4.84 44.30 33.01
CA ARG A 108 4.50 45.45 33.84
C ARG A 108 4.08 44.97 35.21
N PRO A 109 4.72 45.42 36.31
CA PRO A 109 4.22 45.14 37.65
C PRO A 109 2.79 45.68 37.83
N LEU A 110 1.98 45.01 38.66
CA LEU A 110 0.60 45.40 38.89
C LEU A 110 0.51 46.64 39.80
N ILE A 111 1.39 46.71 40.81
CA ILE A 111 1.40 47.81 41.78
C ILE A 111 2.48 48.83 41.40
N GLY A 112 3.67 48.36 41.00
CA GLY A 112 4.76 49.21 40.50
C GLY A 112 5.47 50.03 41.60
N ALA A 113 6.56 50.68 41.22
CA ALA A 113 7.34 51.50 42.15
C ALA A 113 6.56 52.75 42.62
N GLN A 114 6.52 52.97 43.93
CA GLN A 114 6.10 54.24 44.54
C GLN A 114 7.29 54.85 45.29
N GLN A 115 7.68 56.08 44.94
CA GLN A 115 8.74 56.84 45.62
C GLN A 115 10.01 56.00 45.88
N GLU A 116 10.60 55.47 44.81
CA GLU A 116 11.87 54.73 44.78
C GLU A 116 11.88 53.30 45.38
N VAL A 117 10.75 52.78 45.87
CA VAL A 117 10.67 51.38 46.35
C VAL A 117 9.62 50.59 45.57
N GLY A 118 10.05 49.44 45.03
CA GLY A 118 9.24 48.56 44.18
C GLY A 118 9.95 48.22 42.88
N PHE A 119 9.28 47.46 42.02
CA PHE A 119 9.80 47.10 40.70
C PHE A 119 9.57 48.24 39.69
N ASP A 120 10.50 48.41 38.75
CA ASP A 120 10.37 49.38 37.65
C ASP A 120 9.13 49.07 36.79
N SER A 121 8.60 50.09 36.14
CA SER A 121 7.45 50.08 35.23
C SER A 121 7.52 49.02 34.12
N ALA A 122 8.71 48.53 33.80
CA ALA A 122 8.94 47.37 32.94
C ALA A 122 10.05 46.50 33.53
N VAL A 123 9.73 45.23 33.80
CA VAL A 123 10.70 44.23 34.27
C VAL A 123 10.87 43.17 33.21
N ASP A 124 12.11 42.99 32.78
CA ASP A 124 12.46 41.96 31.81
C ASP A 124 12.67 40.62 32.51
N ILE A 125 11.87 39.63 32.11
CA ILE A 125 11.99 38.25 32.58
C ILE A 125 12.59 37.38 31.47
N ARG A 126 13.45 36.46 31.91
CA ARG A 126 14.02 35.39 31.10
C ARG A 126 13.77 34.06 31.80
N ALA A 127 13.50 33.03 31.04
CA ALA A 127 13.42 31.69 31.59
C ALA A 127 14.82 31.21 32.03
N ASP A 128 14.83 30.20 32.90
CA ASP A 128 16.06 29.59 33.38
C ASP A 128 16.80 28.86 32.27
N SER A 129 18.11 28.66 32.44
CA SER A 129 19.00 28.01 31.46
C SER A 129 18.64 26.56 31.12
N GLY A 130 17.69 25.95 31.85
CA GLY A 130 17.15 24.62 31.59
C GLY A 130 15.85 24.60 30.79
N ALA A 131 15.23 25.75 30.51
CA ALA A 131 14.02 25.83 29.71
C ALA A 131 14.32 26.07 28.23
N GLY A 132 13.41 25.64 27.36
CA GLY A 132 13.50 25.87 25.91
C GLY A 132 14.51 24.97 25.20
N VAL A 133 14.86 23.80 25.73
CA VAL A 133 15.74 22.84 25.04
C VAL A 133 14.97 21.54 24.76
N VAL A 134 14.97 21.09 23.50
CA VAL A 134 14.40 19.81 23.08
C VAL A 134 15.37 19.09 22.16
N ARG A 135 15.64 17.81 22.44
CA ARG A 135 16.42 16.93 21.57
C ARG A 135 15.50 16.02 20.78
N ARG A 136 15.47 16.19 19.46
CA ARG A 136 14.90 15.19 18.57
C ARG A 136 15.92 14.07 18.37
N THR A 137 15.83 13.02 19.18
CA THR A 137 16.68 11.83 18.99
C THR A 137 16.14 11.01 17.83
N ILE A 138 16.95 10.82 16.79
CA ILE A 138 16.64 9.88 15.72
C ILE A 138 17.01 8.48 16.20
N GLU A 139 16.31 8.01 17.22
CA GLU A 139 16.26 6.58 17.52
C GLU A 139 15.50 5.93 16.38
N GLU A 140 16.21 5.15 15.55
CA GLU A 140 15.58 4.16 14.70
C GLU A 140 14.91 3.15 15.62
N ILE A 141 13.63 3.33 15.96
CA ILE A 141 12.88 2.27 16.62
C ILE A 141 12.63 1.22 15.55
N LYS A 142 13.53 0.24 15.49
CA LYS A 142 13.45 -0.88 14.58
C LYS A 142 12.42 -1.86 15.11
N TYR A 143 11.21 -1.78 14.57
CA TYR A 143 10.18 -2.78 14.80
C TYR A 143 10.40 -3.93 13.81
N PRO A 144 10.57 -5.19 14.26
CA PRO A 144 10.42 -6.33 13.37
C PRO A 144 9.09 -6.20 12.64
N THR A 145 9.15 -6.19 11.31
CA THR A 145 8.01 -5.83 10.46
C THR A 145 7.80 -6.85 9.35
N ASP A 146 6.54 -7.23 9.13
CA ASP A 146 6.10 -7.92 7.93
C ASP A 146 5.70 -6.87 6.88
N TYR A 147 6.47 -6.76 5.80
CA TYR A 147 6.21 -5.86 4.69
C TYR A 147 5.47 -6.58 3.56
N ALA A 148 4.28 -6.08 3.20
CA ALA A 148 3.61 -6.46 1.96
C ALA A 148 3.79 -5.35 0.92
N LEU A 149 4.66 -5.60 -0.05
CA LEU A 149 4.90 -4.68 -1.17
C LEU A 149 3.90 -4.98 -2.28
N VAL A 150 2.89 -4.12 -2.41
CA VAL A 150 1.84 -4.21 -3.43
C VAL A 150 2.24 -3.31 -4.59
N LEU A 151 2.68 -3.93 -5.68
CA LEU A 151 3.45 -3.27 -6.73
C LEU A 151 2.67 -3.28 -8.04
N ASP A 152 2.55 -2.10 -8.65
CA ASP A 152 1.84 -1.95 -9.91
C ASP A 152 2.66 -2.54 -11.06
N PHE A 153 2.06 -3.49 -11.76
CA PHE A 153 2.61 -4.14 -12.96
C PHE A 153 1.67 -3.98 -14.16
N SER A 154 0.80 -2.98 -14.13
CA SER A 154 -0.09 -2.62 -15.24
C SER A 154 0.67 -1.99 -16.41
N GLY A 155 0.00 -1.89 -17.57
CA GLY A 155 0.61 -1.38 -18.80
C GLY A 155 1.12 0.07 -18.68
N SER A 156 0.52 0.90 -17.83
CA SER A 156 0.95 2.29 -17.63
C SER A 156 2.35 2.40 -17.03
N MET A 157 2.84 1.33 -16.40
CA MET A 157 4.18 1.27 -15.81
C MET A 157 5.30 1.16 -16.84
N LEU A 158 4.97 0.92 -18.12
CA LEU A 158 5.91 0.99 -19.25
C LEU A 158 6.18 2.42 -19.71
N ASN A 159 5.39 3.40 -19.26
CA ASN A 159 5.60 4.80 -19.61
C ASN A 159 6.84 5.37 -18.91
N SER A 160 7.36 6.47 -19.45
CA SER A 160 8.43 7.24 -18.83
C SER A 160 8.07 7.67 -17.40
N SER A 161 9.05 7.57 -16.50
CA SER A 161 8.96 8.14 -15.15
C SER A 161 9.41 9.60 -15.14
N SER A 162 9.30 10.26 -13.98
CA SER A 162 9.93 11.57 -13.78
C SER A 162 11.45 11.47 -13.58
N GLU A 163 12.01 10.27 -13.38
CA GLU A 163 13.44 10.03 -13.35
C GLU A 163 13.98 9.93 -14.79
N PRO A 164 14.93 10.79 -15.21
CA PRO A 164 15.42 10.82 -16.58
C PRO A 164 15.98 9.47 -17.04
N GLY A 165 15.50 9.00 -18.20
CA GLY A 165 15.99 7.77 -18.84
C GLY A 165 15.45 6.48 -18.24
N LEU A 166 14.52 6.52 -17.28
CA LEU A 166 13.88 5.33 -16.72
C LEU A 166 12.37 5.33 -17.00
N THR A 167 11.84 4.16 -17.34
CA THR A 167 10.40 3.86 -17.24
C THR A 167 9.98 3.77 -15.78
N ARG A 168 8.68 3.88 -15.51
CA ARG A 168 8.14 3.77 -14.13
C ARG A 168 8.45 2.42 -13.51
N ILE A 169 8.38 1.33 -14.28
CA ILE A 169 8.74 -0.01 -13.78
C ILE A 169 10.24 -0.13 -13.48
N GLU A 170 11.13 0.47 -14.28
CA GLU A 170 12.57 0.46 -14.00
C GLU A 170 12.91 1.25 -12.74
N LEU A 171 12.29 2.41 -12.56
CA LEU A 171 12.38 3.19 -11.33
C LEU A 171 11.88 2.37 -10.13
N LEU A 172 10.70 1.77 -10.25
CA LEU A 172 10.11 0.91 -9.21
C LEU A 172 11.04 -0.24 -8.84
N ARG A 173 11.59 -0.95 -9.84
CA ARG A 173 12.52 -2.06 -9.59
C ARG A 173 13.76 -1.60 -8.84
N LYS A 174 14.30 -0.43 -9.18
CA LYS A 174 15.48 0.15 -8.54
C LYS A 174 15.20 0.44 -7.06
N VAL A 175 14.17 1.25 -6.76
CA VAL A 175 13.86 1.70 -5.39
C VAL A 175 13.40 0.54 -4.50
N VAL A 176 12.57 -0.38 -5.02
CA VAL A 176 12.09 -1.53 -4.24
C VAL A 176 13.22 -2.50 -3.96
N THR A 177 14.11 -2.76 -4.92
CA THR A 177 15.27 -3.63 -4.68
C THR A 177 16.16 -3.08 -3.57
N GLU A 178 16.43 -1.77 -3.61
CA GLU A 178 17.26 -1.11 -2.61
C GLU A 178 16.61 -1.14 -1.23
N PHE A 179 15.31 -0.83 -1.15
CA PHE A 179 14.54 -0.93 0.09
C PHE A 179 14.54 -2.34 0.67
N ILE A 180 14.28 -3.37 -0.14
CA ILE A 180 14.33 -4.77 0.30
C ILE A 180 15.73 -5.12 0.81
N GLY A 181 16.76 -4.69 0.10
CA GLY A 181 18.15 -4.84 0.51
C GLY A 181 18.38 -4.22 1.89
N GLU A 182 17.94 -3.00 2.13
CA GLU A 182 18.09 -2.32 3.42
C GLU A 182 17.35 -3.05 4.55
N VAL A 183 16.06 -3.36 4.38
CA VAL A 183 15.25 -3.95 5.46
C VAL A 183 15.60 -5.41 5.77
N LEU A 184 16.08 -6.18 4.79
CA LEU A 184 16.53 -7.57 5.00
C LEU A 184 18.02 -7.68 5.36
N ASN A 185 18.81 -6.61 5.21
CA ASN A 185 20.20 -6.53 5.67
C ASN A 185 20.33 -6.19 7.16
N ASP A 186 19.22 -5.85 7.81
CA ASP A 186 19.23 -5.41 9.19
C ASP A 186 19.27 -6.58 10.18
N ASP A 187 20.47 -6.98 10.61
CA ASP A 187 20.66 -8.09 11.55
C ASP A 187 20.08 -7.82 12.95
N SER A 188 19.64 -6.59 13.25
CA SER A 188 19.05 -6.25 14.55
C SER A 188 17.57 -6.61 14.68
N VAL A 189 16.87 -6.85 13.56
CA VAL A 189 15.45 -7.22 13.53
C VAL A 189 15.16 -8.24 12.45
N THR A 190 14.26 -9.19 12.72
CA THR A 190 13.84 -10.17 11.70
C THR A 190 12.67 -9.63 10.89
N ASN A 191 12.98 -8.85 9.86
CA ASN A 191 11.98 -8.40 8.89
C ASN A 191 11.62 -9.53 7.91
N THR A 192 10.38 -9.50 7.43
CA THR A 192 9.96 -10.32 6.30
C THR A 192 9.37 -9.44 5.22
N VAL A 193 9.58 -9.82 3.96
CA VAL A 193 9.09 -9.11 2.79
C VAL A 193 8.30 -10.07 1.92
N ARG A 194 7.21 -9.55 1.36
CA ARG A 194 6.40 -10.19 0.32
C ARG A 194 6.26 -9.23 -0.84
N ILE A 195 6.21 -9.76 -2.07
CA ILE A 195 5.93 -8.98 -3.27
C ILE A 195 4.62 -9.46 -3.91
N ILE A 196 3.71 -8.52 -4.15
CA ILE A 196 2.40 -8.72 -4.77
C ILE A 196 2.33 -7.84 -6.03
N PRO A 197 2.81 -8.33 -7.18
CA PRO A 197 2.61 -7.65 -8.45
C PRO A 197 1.14 -7.74 -8.84
N PHE A 198 0.49 -6.61 -9.11
CA PHE A 198 -0.94 -6.60 -9.43
C PHE A 198 -1.26 -5.99 -10.79
N THR A 199 -2.33 -6.50 -11.38
CA THR A 199 -3.14 -5.88 -12.43
C THR A 199 -4.63 -6.17 -12.13
N ALA A 200 -5.45 -6.58 -13.11
CA ALA A 200 -6.73 -7.23 -12.88
C ALA A 200 -6.52 -8.67 -12.35
N GLY A 201 -6.19 -8.80 -11.08
CA GLY A 201 -5.75 -10.06 -10.47
C GLY A 201 -4.24 -10.13 -10.23
N VAL A 202 -3.79 -11.24 -9.67
CA VAL A 202 -2.39 -11.52 -9.35
C VAL A 202 -2.01 -12.88 -9.91
N SER A 203 -1.01 -12.91 -10.79
CA SER A 203 -0.56 -14.16 -11.41
C SER A 203 0.18 -15.04 -10.40
N VAL A 204 -0.05 -16.35 -10.50
CA VAL A 204 0.59 -17.36 -9.64
C VAL A 204 1.09 -18.53 -10.48
N ILE A 205 2.13 -19.20 -9.98
CA ILE A 205 2.59 -20.48 -10.53
C ILE A 205 1.87 -21.58 -9.75
N LEU A 206 1.12 -22.42 -10.45
CA LEU A 206 0.36 -23.53 -9.86
C LEU A 206 1.25 -24.78 -9.75
N PRO A 207 1.01 -25.64 -8.75
CA PRO A 207 1.70 -26.93 -8.65
C PRO A 207 1.33 -27.85 -9.83
N GLY A 208 2.24 -28.78 -10.14
CA GLY A 208 2.05 -29.77 -11.20
C GLY A 208 2.43 -29.27 -12.59
N GLU A 209 2.30 -30.17 -13.57
CA GLU A 209 2.60 -29.89 -14.97
C GLU A 209 1.32 -29.61 -15.77
N ASN A 210 1.42 -28.75 -16.77
CA ASN A 210 0.36 -28.55 -17.76
C ASN A 210 0.30 -29.72 -18.76
N VAL A 211 -0.65 -29.68 -19.70
CA VAL A 211 -0.90 -30.75 -20.70
C VAL A 211 0.32 -31.11 -21.57
N ALA A 212 1.32 -30.23 -21.68
CA ALA A 212 2.55 -30.46 -22.44
C ALA A 212 3.80 -30.68 -21.55
N GLY A 213 3.63 -30.88 -20.25
CA GLY A 213 4.74 -31.19 -19.32
C GLY A 213 5.54 -29.98 -18.83
N GLY A 214 5.11 -28.75 -19.14
CA GLY A 214 5.69 -27.51 -18.59
C GLY A 214 4.94 -26.99 -17.36
N ASN A 215 5.27 -25.77 -16.93
CA ASN A 215 4.68 -25.18 -15.72
C ASN A 215 3.19 -24.84 -15.89
N ASN A 216 2.43 -24.93 -14.80
CA ASN A 216 1.04 -24.52 -14.77
C ASN A 216 0.90 -23.12 -14.14
N PHE A 217 -0.03 -22.32 -14.63
CA PHE A 217 -0.18 -20.92 -14.23
C PHE A 217 -1.62 -20.64 -13.83
N GLY A 218 -1.83 -19.67 -12.93
CA GLY A 218 -3.15 -19.30 -12.44
C GLY A 218 -3.29 -17.80 -12.30
N CYS A 219 -4.55 -17.37 -12.23
CA CYS A 219 -4.92 -16.02 -11.84
C CYS A 219 -5.60 -16.07 -10.48
N SER A 220 -5.11 -15.25 -9.54
CA SER A 220 -5.53 -15.24 -8.14
C SER A 220 -6.09 -13.88 -7.75
N TYR A 221 -7.19 -13.87 -6.99
CA TYR A 221 -7.74 -12.67 -6.37
C TYR A 221 -8.37 -13.03 -5.02
N VAL A 222 -8.63 -12.01 -4.20
CA VAL A 222 -9.36 -12.17 -2.94
C VAL A 222 -10.74 -11.57 -3.13
N GLY A 223 -11.77 -12.40 -2.98
CA GLY A 223 -13.13 -11.99 -3.30
C GLY A 223 -14.17 -13.03 -2.91
N LYS A 224 -15.43 -12.63 -2.96
CA LYS A 224 -16.57 -13.52 -2.80
C LYS A 224 -17.58 -13.20 -3.86
N PHE A 225 -18.02 -14.20 -4.62
CA PHE A 225 -19.05 -14.00 -5.63
C PHE A 225 -20.41 -13.78 -5.00
N GLN A 226 -21.25 -12.99 -5.66
CA GLN A 226 -22.68 -12.98 -5.38
C GLN A 226 -23.26 -14.39 -5.50
N LYS A 227 -24.32 -14.67 -4.72
CA LYS A 227 -24.98 -15.97 -4.66
C LYS A 227 -25.36 -16.53 -6.03
N LYS A 228 -25.68 -15.66 -7.00
CA LYS A 228 -25.99 -16.02 -8.40
C LYS A 228 -24.82 -16.75 -9.09
N TYR A 229 -23.58 -16.36 -8.80
CA TYR A 229 -22.38 -16.94 -9.40
C TYR A 229 -21.69 -17.98 -8.49
N ALA A 230 -22.20 -18.22 -7.28
CA ALA A 230 -21.58 -19.11 -6.30
C ALA A 230 -21.43 -20.58 -6.76
N LYS A 231 -22.19 -21.01 -7.78
CA LYS A 231 -22.09 -22.34 -8.40
C LYS A 231 -21.21 -22.39 -9.65
N VAL A 232 -20.65 -21.26 -10.08
CA VAL A 232 -19.77 -21.22 -11.25
C VAL A 232 -18.39 -21.74 -10.81
N ASP A 233 -18.10 -23.01 -11.09
CA ASP A 233 -16.79 -23.59 -10.81
C ASP A 233 -15.75 -23.11 -11.85
N LEU A 234 -14.85 -22.24 -11.42
CA LEU A 234 -13.82 -21.70 -12.30
C LEU A 234 -12.87 -22.78 -12.85
N ASP A 235 -12.69 -23.93 -12.18
CA ASP A 235 -11.91 -25.06 -12.70
C ASP A 235 -12.63 -25.83 -13.81
N PHE A 236 -13.96 -25.74 -13.91
CA PHE A 236 -14.71 -26.21 -15.07
C PHE A 236 -14.67 -25.21 -16.23
N TRP A 237 -14.76 -23.92 -15.90
CA TRP A 237 -14.96 -22.84 -16.87
C TRP A 237 -13.67 -22.23 -17.42
N TYR A 238 -12.49 -22.53 -16.86
CA TYR A 238 -11.21 -21.88 -17.23
C TYR A 238 -10.78 -22.05 -18.70
N ASN A 239 -11.29 -23.05 -19.41
CA ASN A 239 -10.98 -23.30 -20.83
C ASN A 239 -12.17 -23.07 -21.77
N LYS A 240 -13.28 -22.50 -21.27
CA LYS A 240 -14.48 -22.19 -22.06
C LYS A 240 -14.37 -20.81 -22.69
N ILE A 241 -13.65 -20.75 -23.81
CA ILE A 241 -13.30 -19.51 -24.51
C ILE A 241 -14.55 -18.66 -24.78
N ARG A 242 -14.49 -17.38 -24.40
CA ARG A 242 -15.56 -16.42 -24.65
C ARG A 242 -15.70 -16.17 -26.16
N PHE A 243 -16.90 -16.35 -26.70
CA PHE A 243 -17.17 -16.18 -28.13
C PHE A 243 -18.20 -15.07 -28.46
N ASN A 244 -18.75 -14.42 -27.43
CA ASN A 244 -19.78 -13.39 -27.57
C ASN A 244 -19.56 -12.26 -26.55
N THR A 245 -19.93 -11.02 -26.91
CA THR A 245 -19.93 -9.83 -26.03
C THR A 245 -21.34 -9.44 -25.57
N SER A 246 -22.39 -10.17 -25.95
CA SER A 246 -23.76 -9.91 -25.53
C SER A 246 -24.05 -10.48 -24.14
N LEU A 247 -24.84 -9.74 -23.34
CA LEU A 247 -25.38 -10.22 -22.07
C LEU A 247 -26.39 -11.37 -22.27
N ALA A 248 -27.11 -11.39 -23.40
CA ALA A 248 -28.08 -12.43 -23.70
C ALA A 248 -27.38 -13.78 -23.84
N THR A 249 -27.78 -14.75 -23.01
CA THR A 249 -27.20 -16.10 -23.05
C THR A 249 -27.58 -16.81 -24.34
N PRO A 250 -26.61 -17.34 -25.10
CA PRO A 250 -26.88 -18.16 -26.28
C PRO A 250 -27.69 -19.43 -25.93
N THR A 251 -28.24 -20.08 -26.96
CA THR A 251 -28.87 -21.38 -26.81
C THR A 251 -27.84 -22.42 -26.36
N GLU A 252 -28.27 -23.44 -25.62
CA GLU A 252 -27.41 -24.52 -25.11
C GLU A 252 -26.58 -25.18 -26.22
N ILE A 253 -27.22 -25.48 -27.35
CA ILE A 253 -26.58 -26.09 -28.52
C ILE A 253 -25.53 -25.15 -29.12
N THR A 254 -25.85 -23.87 -29.32
CA THR A 254 -24.87 -22.89 -29.84
C THR A 254 -23.68 -22.76 -28.90
N GLN A 255 -23.94 -22.66 -27.60
CA GLN A 255 -22.92 -22.42 -26.59
C GLN A 255 -21.98 -23.62 -26.43
N SER A 256 -22.52 -24.84 -26.37
CA SER A 256 -21.71 -26.06 -26.32
C SER A 256 -20.89 -26.25 -27.60
N TYR A 257 -21.45 -25.99 -28.78
CA TYR A 257 -20.72 -26.04 -30.05
C TYR A 257 -19.53 -25.07 -30.07
N GLN A 258 -19.75 -23.81 -29.67
CA GLN A 258 -18.71 -22.79 -29.72
C GLN A 258 -17.57 -23.10 -28.76
N TYR A 259 -17.87 -23.49 -27.51
CA TYR A 259 -16.83 -23.87 -26.55
C TYR A 259 -16.04 -25.10 -27.04
N ASP A 260 -16.71 -26.10 -27.58
CA ASP A 260 -16.05 -27.29 -28.10
C ASP A 260 -15.16 -26.98 -29.30
N GLN A 261 -15.67 -26.18 -30.25
CA GLN A 261 -14.92 -25.79 -31.45
C GLN A 261 -13.69 -24.95 -31.12
N LEU A 262 -13.82 -23.97 -30.22
CA LEU A 262 -12.71 -23.09 -29.83
C LEU A 262 -11.66 -23.85 -29.02
N LEU A 263 -12.08 -24.74 -28.13
CA LEU A 263 -11.14 -25.60 -27.40
C LEU A 263 -10.41 -26.54 -28.35
N TYR A 264 -11.11 -27.17 -29.29
CA TYR A 264 -10.47 -27.97 -30.34
C TYR A 264 -9.43 -27.17 -31.13
N ASN A 265 -9.74 -25.93 -31.52
CA ASN A 265 -8.78 -25.07 -32.22
C ASN A 265 -7.53 -24.82 -31.37
N TRP A 266 -7.66 -24.60 -30.07
CA TRP A 266 -6.52 -24.49 -29.16
C TRP A 266 -5.70 -25.79 -29.08
N TYR A 267 -6.36 -26.95 -29.00
CA TYR A 267 -5.65 -28.25 -29.05
C TYR A 267 -4.88 -28.42 -30.35
N ASN A 268 -5.50 -28.09 -31.49
CA ASN A 268 -4.89 -28.25 -32.81
C ASN A 268 -3.72 -27.28 -33.08
N ASN A 269 -3.83 -26.05 -32.58
CA ASN A 269 -2.92 -24.95 -32.91
C ASN A 269 -1.85 -24.71 -31.83
N VAL A 270 -2.08 -25.14 -30.58
CA VAL A 270 -1.20 -24.85 -29.44
C VAL A 270 -0.70 -26.15 -28.79
N VAL A 271 -1.60 -27.03 -28.35
CA VAL A 271 -1.23 -28.27 -27.63
C VAL A 271 -0.52 -29.27 -28.55
N ARG A 272 -1.02 -29.48 -29.76
CA ARG A 272 -0.42 -30.39 -30.74
C ARG A 272 1.02 -29.98 -31.07
N PRO A 273 1.33 -28.73 -31.43
CA PRO A 273 2.72 -28.32 -31.61
C PRO A 273 3.57 -28.36 -30.33
N ALA A 274 2.96 -28.22 -29.14
CA ALA A 274 3.71 -28.28 -27.87
C ALA A 274 4.13 -29.71 -27.51
N THR A 275 3.28 -30.68 -27.82
CA THR A 275 3.45 -32.12 -27.46
C THR A 275 4.04 -32.96 -28.59
N GLY A 276 3.92 -32.52 -29.84
CA GLY A 276 4.25 -33.30 -31.03
C GLY A 276 3.19 -34.37 -31.39
N TYR A 277 2.08 -34.44 -30.66
CA TYR A 277 1.05 -35.46 -30.86
C TYR A 277 0.13 -35.16 -32.05
N SER A 278 -0.11 -36.16 -32.89
CA SER A 278 -1.21 -36.10 -33.86
C SER A 278 -2.57 -36.15 -33.15
N ILE A 279 -3.65 -35.80 -33.85
CA ILE A 279 -5.00 -35.92 -33.29
C ILE A 279 -5.34 -37.37 -32.92
N ASN A 280 -4.81 -38.36 -33.65
CA ASN A 280 -4.99 -39.77 -33.35
C ASN A 280 -4.26 -40.18 -32.07
N ASP A 281 -3.06 -39.63 -31.82
CA ASP A 281 -2.34 -39.85 -30.57
C ASP A 281 -3.13 -39.29 -29.38
N MET A 282 -3.72 -38.11 -29.53
CA MET A 282 -4.59 -37.50 -28.52
C MET A 282 -5.86 -38.31 -28.28
N ILE A 283 -6.44 -38.91 -29.33
CA ILE A 283 -7.58 -39.84 -29.19
C ILE A 283 -7.16 -41.10 -28.43
N ASN A 284 -6.03 -41.70 -28.78
CA ASN A 284 -5.51 -42.90 -28.11
C ASN A 284 -5.18 -42.65 -26.62
N LYS A 285 -4.79 -41.42 -26.28
CA LYS A 285 -4.60 -40.97 -24.89
C LYS A 285 -5.90 -40.64 -24.15
N GLY A 286 -7.04 -40.65 -24.82
CA GLY A 286 -8.33 -40.25 -24.26
C GLY A 286 -8.48 -38.75 -24.01
N TRP A 287 -7.62 -37.92 -24.61
CA TRP A 287 -7.70 -36.46 -24.54
C TRP A 287 -8.70 -35.90 -25.55
N CYS A 288 -8.85 -36.56 -26.70
CA CYS A 288 -9.82 -36.17 -27.72
C CYS A 288 -10.75 -37.32 -28.07
N VAL A 289 -11.94 -36.99 -28.57
CA VAL A 289 -12.90 -37.95 -29.13
C VAL A 289 -13.38 -37.43 -30.48
N LYS A 290 -13.40 -38.30 -31.49
CA LYS A 290 -14.03 -38.00 -32.79
C LYS A 290 -15.53 -38.24 -32.68
N ASN A 291 -16.33 -37.20 -32.87
CA ASN A 291 -17.78 -37.29 -32.73
C ASN A 291 -18.42 -37.96 -33.97
N ALA A 292 -19.35 -38.88 -33.72
CA ALA A 292 -20.14 -39.52 -34.78
C ALA A 292 -21.15 -38.54 -35.43
N GLN A 293 -21.65 -37.58 -34.64
CA GLN A 293 -22.52 -36.49 -35.07
C GLN A 293 -21.88 -35.18 -34.63
N PHE A 294 -21.74 -34.23 -35.55
CA PHE A 294 -21.09 -32.95 -35.31
C PHE A 294 -21.73 -31.84 -36.14
N GLY A 295 -21.45 -30.59 -35.76
CA GLY A 295 -21.99 -29.39 -36.38
C GLY A 295 -22.74 -28.51 -35.38
N SER A 296 -23.00 -27.26 -35.78
CA SER A 296 -23.67 -26.26 -34.95
C SER A 296 -25.08 -26.66 -34.54
N ALA A 297 -25.78 -27.48 -35.35
CA ALA A 297 -27.10 -28.02 -35.01
C ALA A 297 -27.05 -29.13 -33.95
N VAL A 298 -25.89 -29.78 -33.75
CA VAL A 298 -25.70 -30.90 -32.81
C VAL A 298 -25.11 -30.42 -31.48
N GLY A 299 -24.40 -29.28 -31.47
CA GLY A 299 -23.74 -28.77 -30.27
C GLY A 299 -22.31 -29.30 -30.07
N LYS A 300 -21.71 -29.91 -31.10
CA LYS A 300 -20.39 -30.55 -31.03
C LYS A 300 -19.52 -30.24 -32.24
N ALA A 301 -18.23 -30.03 -32.02
CA ALA A 301 -17.24 -29.97 -33.09
C ALA A 301 -16.95 -31.39 -33.63
N GLN A 302 -16.18 -31.50 -34.71
CA GLN A 302 -15.78 -32.80 -35.26
C GLN A 302 -14.96 -33.63 -34.25
N TYR A 303 -14.12 -32.95 -33.46
CA TYR A 303 -13.36 -33.51 -32.36
C TYR A 303 -13.63 -32.71 -31.11
N SER A 304 -13.95 -33.39 -30.01
CA SER A 304 -14.03 -32.77 -28.69
C SER A 304 -12.78 -33.13 -27.91
N CYS A 305 -12.00 -32.13 -27.51
CA CYS A 305 -10.70 -32.32 -26.87
C CYS A 305 -10.66 -31.68 -25.49
N ASP A 306 -10.39 -32.47 -24.46
CA ASP A 306 -10.01 -31.99 -23.15
C ASP A 306 -9.24 -33.08 -22.37
N ALA A 307 -7.96 -32.86 -22.15
CA ALA A 307 -7.09 -33.67 -21.31
C ALA A 307 -7.40 -33.48 -19.81
N ASP A 308 -8.05 -32.38 -19.43
CA ASP A 308 -8.51 -32.16 -18.07
C ASP A 308 -9.90 -32.77 -17.87
N PRO A 309 -10.03 -33.90 -17.13
CA PRO A 309 -11.33 -34.53 -16.92
C PRO A 309 -12.30 -33.64 -16.12
N ARG A 310 -11.80 -32.72 -15.27
CA ARG A 310 -12.64 -31.79 -14.51
C ARG A 310 -13.27 -30.75 -15.42
N ALA A 311 -12.52 -30.23 -16.40
CA ALA A 311 -13.02 -29.20 -17.32
C ALA A 311 -13.74 -29.77 -18.55
N SER A 312 -13.62 -31.08 -18.81
CA SER A 312 -14.20 -31.70 -20.00
C SER A 312 -15.71 -31.44 -20.12
N LEU A 313 -16.09 -30.70 -21.17
CA LEU A 313 -17.47 -30.22 -21.39
C LEU A 313 -18.50 -31.36 -21.42
N PHE A 314 -18.24 -32.40 -22.21
CA PHE A 314 -19.21 -33.47 -22.42
C PHE A 314 -19.13 -34.59 -21.37
N LYS A 315 -18.03 -34.69 -20.62
CA LYS A 315 -17.99 -35.57 -19.43
C LYS A 315 -18.78 -34.97 -18.28
N ASN A 316 -18.77 -33.64 -18.15
CA ASN A 316 -19.48 -32.90 -17.10
C ASN A 316 -20.62 -32.05 -17.68
N TYR A 317 -21.34 -32.58 -18.67
CA TYR A 317 -22.40 -31.83 -19.35
C TYR A 317 -23.53 -31.33 -18.43
N PRO A 318 -23.97 -32.08 -17.39
CA PRO A 318 -24.96 -31.57 -16.44
C PRO A 318 -24.52 -30.27 -15.75
N GLU A 319 -23.23 -30.14 -15.39
CA GLU A 319 -22.70 -28.93 -14.80
C GLU A 319 -22.70 -27.75 -15.79
N PHE A 320 -22.41 -28.01 -17.06
CA PHE A 320 -22.59 -27.02 -18.12
C PHE A 320 -24.05 -26.56 -18.18
N GLN A 321 -25.01 -27.49 -18.22
CA GLN A 321 -26.44 -27.16 -18.31
C GLN A 321 -26.91 -26.31 -17.12
N GLU A 322 -26.48 -26.65 -15.90
CA GLU A 322 -26.82 -25.92 -14.68
C GLU A 322 -26.15 -24.54 -14.60
N GLY A 323 -24.87 -24.45 -14.98
CA GLY A 323 -24.04 -23.26 -14.78
C GLY A 323 -24.02 -22.26 -15.94
N ARG A 324 -24.44 -22.65 -17.15
CA ARG A 324 -24.15 -21.90 -18.39
C ARG A 324 -24.65 -20.46 -18.42
N VAL A 325 -25.80 -20.18 -17.79
CA VAL A 325 -26.37 -18.82 -17.77
C VAL A 325 -25.53 -17.93 -16.86
N ALA A 326 -25.24 -18.39 -15.64
CA ALA A 326 -24.45 -17.65 -14.67
C ALA A 326 -22.99 -17.47 -15.15
N ALA A 327 -22.39 -18.50 -15.75
CA ALA A 327 -21.03 -18.42 -16.28
C ALA A 327 -20.93 -17.47 -17.48
N HIS A 328 -21.90 -17.49 -18.40
CA HIS A 328 -21.95 -16.56 -19.54
C HIS A 328 -22.04 -15.11 -19.07
N GLU A 329 -22.93 -14.83 -18.12
CA GLU A 329 -23.07 -13.51 -17.55
C GLU A 329 -21.80 -13.07 -16.79
N LEU A 330 -21.18 -13.98 -16.05
CA LEU A 330 -19.91 -13.71 -15.37
C LEU A 330 -18.79 -13.34 -16.37
N MET A 331 -18.65 -14.08 -17.47
CA MET A 331 -17.70 -13.76 -18.54
C MET A 331 -18.02 -12.42 -19.23
N TYR A 332 -19.31 -12.10 -19.41
CA TYR A 332 -19.75 -10.81 -19.94
C TYR A 332 -19.33 -9.65 -19.03
N TYR A 333 -19.54 -9.76 -17.71
CA TYR A 333 -19.12 -8.72 -16.77
C TYR A 333 -17.60 -8.66 -16.62
N ALA A 334 -16.91 -9.80 -16.62
CA ALA A 334 -15.44 -9.83 -16.64
C ALA A 334 -14.87 -9.11 -17.88
N TYR A 335 -15.53 -9.23 -19.03
CA TYR A 335 -15.16 -8.50 -20.24
C TYR A 335 -15.50 -7.00 -20.15
N SER A 336 -16.75 -6.65 -19.84
CA SER A 336 -17.22 -5.26 -19.87
C SER A 336 -16.64 -4.40 -18.75
N GLN A 337 -16.37 -5.00 -17.59
CA GLN A 337 -15.72 -4.36 -16.44
C GLN A 337 -14.20 -4.60 -16.43
N ARG A 338 -13.65 -5.31 -17.41
CA ARG A 338 -12.21 -5.65 -17.51
C ARG A 338 -11.62 -6.39 -16.30
N THR A 339 -12.44 -7.01 -15.48
CA THR A 339 -12.03 -7.96 -14.44
C THR A 339 -13.23 -8.74 -13.92
N ILE A 340 -13.01 -9.99 -13.53
CA ILE A 340 -13.99 -10.81 -12.82
C ILE A 340 -14.34 -10.25 -11.44
N PHE A 341 -13.43 -9.50 -10.80
CA PHE A 341 -13.63 -8.83 -9.52
C PHE A 341 -14.16 -7.40 -9.73
N ASN A 342 -15.48 -7.24 -9.86
CA ASN A 342 -16.07 -5.94 -10.16
C ASN A 342 -17.33 -5.66 -9.33
N ILE A 343 -17.88 -4.45 -9.49
CA ILE A 343 -19.01 -3.96 -8.70
C ILE A 343 -20.32 -4.74 -8.87
N VAL A 344 -20.43 -5.56 -9.93
CA VAL A 344 -21.61 -6.35 -10.28
C VAL A 344 -21.48 -7.80 -9.80
N THR A 345 -20.29 -8.39 -9.88
CA THR A 345 -20.08 -9.82 -9.64
C THR A 345 -19.80 -10.15 -8.17
N MET A 346 -19.30 -9.19 -7.40
CA MET A 346 -18.84 -9.38 -6.03
C MET A 346 -19.93 -9.20 -4.96
N ASP A 347 -19.87 -10.05 -3.93
CA ASP A 347 -20.56 -9.94 -2.64
C ASP A 347 -19.67 -9.19 -1.65
N PHE A 348 -19.73 -7.86 -1.70
CA PHE A 348 -18.95 -7.00 -0.80
C PHE A 348 -19.31 -7.17 0.68
N PRO A 349 -20.59 -7.29 1.10
CA PRO A 349 -20.92 -7.61 2.49
C PRO A 349 -20.23 -8.90 2.94
N GLY A 350 -20.32 -9.97 2.14
CA GLY A 350 -19.70 -11.24 2.44
C GLY A 350 -18.16 -11.21 2.43
N LEU A 351 -17.55 -10.35 1.60
CA LEU A 351 -16.09 -10.13 1.58
C LEU A 351 -15.57 -9.54 2.89
N VAL A 352 -16.27 -8.54 3.45
CA VAL A 352 -15.84 -7.85 4.68
C VAL A 352 -16.42 -8.44 5.96
N THR A 353 -17.11 -9.58 5.86
CA THR A 353 -17.74 -10.25 7.02
C THR A 353 -16.70 -10.96 7.86
N GLY A 354 -16.62 -10.57 9.14
CA GLY A 354 -15.73 -11.18 10.12
C GLY A 354 -14.29 -11.17 9.64
N ASP A 355 -13.72 -12.36 9.55
CA ASP A 355 -12.31 -12.58 9.23
C ASP A 355 -12.06 -13.07 7.80
N TYR A 356 -13.10 -13.18 6.97
CA TYR A 356 -13.04 -13.84 5.66
C TYR A 356 -11.83 -13.41 4.83
N MET A 357 -11.65 -12.10 4.60
CA MET A 357 -10.57 -11.53 3.78
C MET A 357 -9.14 -11.75 4.28
N PHE A 358 -8.95 -12.28 5.50
CA PHE A 358 -7.64 -12.61 6.07
C PHE A 358 -7.32 -14.11 5.99
N THR A 359 -8.22 -14.93 5.43
CA THR A 359 -8.08 -16.39 5.39
C THR A 359 -7.83 -16.90 3.98
N ASP A 360 -7.23 -18.08 3.86
CA ASP A 360 -7.04 -18.77 2.58
C ASP A 360 -8.37 -19.05 1.86
N ALA A 361 -9.48 -19.18 2.60
CA ALA A 361 -10.82 -19.38 2.03
C ALA A 361 -11.32 -18.20 1.19
N SER A 362 -10.72 -17.00 1.35
CA SER A 362 -11.04 -15.84 0.53
C SER A 362 -10.27 -15.78 -0.78
N ILE A 363 -9.23 -16.59 -0.93
CA ILE A 363 -8.40 -16.63 -2.12
C ILE A 363 -9.10 -17.50 -3.16
N THR A 364 -9.53 -16.87 -4.25
CA THR A 364 -9.98 -17.60 -5.44
C THR A 364 -8.83 -17.63 -6.44
N THR A 365 -8.48 -18.83 -6.92
CA THR A 365 -7.48 -19.01 -7.96
C THR A 365 -8.03 -19.92 -9.03
N PHE A 366 -7.95 -19.51 -10.29
CA PHE A 366 -8.37 -20.34 -11.43
C PHE A 366 -7.20 -20.51 -12.42
N LYS A 367 -7.21 -21.63 -13.14
CA LYS A 367 -6.17 -21.94 -14.12
C LYS A 367 -6.14 -20.90 -15.24
N TYR A 368 -4.95 -20.43 -15.56
CA TYR A 368 -4.74 -19.50 -16.66
C TYR A 368 -4.57 -20.28 -17.98
N MET A 369 -5.47 -20.07 -18.92
CA MET A 369 -5.37 -20.67 -20.25
C MET A 369 -4.26 -19.98 -21.07
N VAL A 370 -3.12 -20.66 -21.24
CA VAL A 370 -2.00 -20.17 -22.05
C VAL A 370 -2.39 -20.14 -23.52
N ASN A 371 -2.85 -18.98 -23.97
CA ASN A 371 -3.29 -18.75 -25.34
C ASN A 371 -3.28 -17.25 -25.69
N ASN A 372 -3.63 -16.89 -26.92
CA ASN A 372 -3.97 -15.51 -27.30
C ASN A 372 -5.05 -14.94 -26.36
N ILE A 373 -4.95 -13.64 -26.06
CA ILE A 373 -5.88 -12.91 -25.19
C ILE A 373 -7.35 -13.12 -25.59
N ASN A 374 -7.68 -13.09 -26.89
CA ASN A 374 -9.04 -13.24 -27.39
C ASN A 374 -9.62 -14.65 -27.19
N ASP A 375 -8.73 -15.63 -27.00
CA ASP A 375 -9.09 -17.03 -26.87
C ASP A 375 -9.01 -17.50 -25.41
N ARG A 376 -9.56 -16.67 -24.49
CA ARG A 376 -9.63 -16.93 -23.05
C ARG A 376 -11.04 -16.63 -22.52
N PRO A 377 -11.50 -17.31 -21.46
CA PRO A 377 -12.80 -16.99 -20.83
C PRO A 377 -12.80 -15.61 -20.15
N PHE A 378 -11.77 -15.33 -19.36
CA PHE A 378 -11.61 -14.12 -18.55
C PHE A 378 -10.46 -13.30 -19.13
N LEU A 379 -10.79 -12.53 -20.17
CA LEU A 379 -9.84 -11.98 -21.12
C LEU A 379 -8.78 -11.07 -20.48
N TYR A 380 -9.21 -10.18 -19.58
CA TYR A 380 -8.36 -9.17 -18.96
C TYR A 380 -7.74 -9.64 -17.64
N ASP A 381 -8.32 -10.66 -16.99
CA ASP A 381 -7.85 -11.14 -15.70
C ASP A 381 -6.46 -11.80 -15.83
N CYS A 382 -5.52 -11.28 -15.04
CA CYS A 382 -4.09 -11.58 -15.08
C CYS A 382 -3.50 -11.55 -16.49
N TYR A 383 -3.97 -10.63 -17.34
CA TYR A 383 -3.44 -10.44 -18.69
C TYR A 383 -1.92 -10.21 -18.68
N SER A 384 -1.39 -9.57 -17.64
CA SER A 384 0.05 -9.36 -17.40
C SER A 384 0.86 -10.63 -17.18
N THR A 385 0.25 -11.82 -17.09
CA THR A 385 0.98 -13.09 -16.97
C THR A 385 1.88 -13.32 -18.19
N PHE A 386 1.37 -13.11 -19.40
CA PHE A 386 2.15 -13.26 -20.65
C PHE A 386 1.88 -12.16 -21.68
N GLY A 387 0.94 -11.25 -21.42
CA GLY A 387 0.49 -10.26 -22.40
C GLY A 387 -0.17 -10.90 -23.62
N ALA A 388 -0.13 -10.16 -24.73
CA ALA A 388 -0.59 -10.63 -26.03
C ALA A 388 0.44 -11.59 -26.64
N ILE A 389 0.05 -12.86 -26.76
CA ILE A 389 0.88 -13.92 -27.36
C ILE A 389 0.14 -14.58 -28.53
N ASN A 390 0.89 -15.06 -29.52
CA ASN A 390 0.35 -15.88 -30.59
C ASN A 390 0.39 -17.39 -30.23
N ALA A 391 -0.22 -18.23 -31.07
CA ALA A 391 -0.30 -19.68 -30.85
C ALA A 391 1.09 -20.35 -30.74
N THR A 392 2.07 -19.91 -31.53
CA THR A 392 3.45 -20.44 -31.48
C THR A 392 4.12 -20.13 -30.14
N THR A 393 4.02 -18.89 -29.67
CA THR A 393 4.55 -18.48 -28.37
C THR A 393 3.84 -19.22 -27.24
N ALA A 394 2.51 -19.34 -27.29
CA ALA A 394 1.74 -20.12 -26.32
C ALA A 394 2.18 -21.60 -26.28
N SER A 395 2.43 -22.20 -27.45
CA SER A 395 2.92 -23.58 -27.56
C SER A 395 4.31 -23.74 -26.93
N ASN A 396 5.22 -22.80 -27.18
CA ASN A 396 6.54 -22.78 -26.57
C ASN A 396 6.48 -22.64 -25.04
N MET A 397 5.56 -21.81 -24.53
CA MET A 397 5.33 -21.64 -23.09
C MET A 397 4.80 -22.92 -22.45
N LEU A 398 3.83 -23.60 -23.08
CA LEU A 398 3.26 -24.84 -22.53
C LEU A 398 4.30 -25.94 -22.34
N ARG A 399 5.24 -26.15 -23.27
CA ARG A 399 6.26 -27.21 -23.11
C ARG A 399 7.47 -26.81 -22.25
N SER A 400 7.56 -25.55 -21.85
CA SER A 400 8.72 -25.05 -21.10
C SER A 400 8.57 -25.31 -19.60
N LYS A 401 9.58 -25.95 -19.01
CA LYS A 401 9.70 -26.15 -17.56
C LYS A 401 10.28 -24.93 -16.83
N THR A 402 10.80 -23.96 -17.57
CA THR A 402 11.41 -22.73 -17.02
C THR A 402 10.56 -21.49 -17.30
N ALA A 403 9.45 -21.62 -18.04
CA ALA A 403 8.53 -20.52 -18.26
C ALA A 403 7.94 -20.05 -16.92
N LYS A 404 7.94 -18.73 -16.73
CA LYS A 404 7.34 -18.05 -15.59
C LYS A 404 6.41 -16.96 -16.12
N PRO A 405 5.33 -16.60 -15.40
CA PRO A 405 4.61 -15.36 -15.66
C PRO A 405 5.57 -14.18 -15.68
N ALA A 406 5.26 -13.14 -16.46
CA ALA A 406 6.06 -11.91 -16.50
C ALA A 406 6.15 -11.29 -15.10
N SER A 407 5.07 -11.31 -14.33
CA SER A 407 5.10 -11.01 -12.90
C SER A 407 4.30 -12.06 -12.14
N TYR A 408 4.72 -12.37 -10.92
CA TYR A 408 4.05 -13.36 -10.09
C TYR A 408 4.25 -13.06 -8.60
N LEU A 409 3.31 -13.52 -7.80
CA LEU A 409 3.34 -13.35 -6.37
C LEU A 409 4.51 -14.11 -5.72
N ILE A 410 5.26 -13.44 -4.86
CA ILE A 410 6.31 -14.03 -4.02
C ILE A 410 5.74 -14.11 -2.60
N GLU A 411 5.89 -15.27 -1.97
CA GLU A 411 5.44 -15.50 -0.60
C GLU A 411 6.27 -14.73 0.44
N LEU A 412 5.76 -14.60 1.67
CA LEU A 412 6.45 -13.88 2.75
C LEU A 412 7.77 -14.58 3.09
N THR A 413 8.89 -13.85 3.09
CA THR A 413 10.21 -14.44 3.34
C THR A 413 11.22 -13.43 3.88
N HIS A 414 12.28 -13.95 4.50
CA HIS A 414 13.47 -13.21 4.91
C HIS A 414 14.66 -13.46 3.96
N ASP A 415 14.46 -14.29 2.92
CA ASP A 415 15.49 -14.66 1.94
C ASP A 415 15.74 -13.52 0.95
N ARG A 416 16.99 -13.07 0.85
CA ARG A 416 17.40 -11.99 -0.05
C ARG A 416 17.36 -12.38 -1.53
N GLN A 417 17.30 -13.67 -1.87
CA GLN A 417 17.14 -14.13 -3.25
C GLN A 417 15.82 -13.67 -3.90
N ILE A 418 14.88 -13.13 -3.12
CA ILE A 418 13.70 -12.45 -3.71
C ILE A 418 14.05 -11.25 -4.57
N ILE A 419 15.19 -10.60 -4.30
CA ILE A 419 15.65 -9.45 -5.09
C ILE A 419 15.90 -9.89 -6.53
N ASP A 420 16.58 -11.02 -6.73
CA ASP A 420 16.86 -11.55 -8.06
C ASP A 420 15.57 -11.97 -8.77
N LYS A 421 14.67 -12.67 -8.04
CA LYS A 421 13.35 -13.06 -8.56
C LYS A 421 12.52 -11.86 -9.00
N PHE A 422 12.56 -10.76 -8.24
CA PHE A 422 11.85 -9.53 -8.53
C PHE A 422 12.44 -8.78 -9.73
N ARG A 423 13.77 -8.73 -9.84
CA ARG A 423 14.47 -8.13 -10.99
C ARG A 423 14.15 -8.84 -12.29
N GLU A 424 13.94 -10.16 -12.26
CA GLU A 424 13.53 -10.96 -13.41
C GLU A 424 12.08 -10.68 -13.87
N MET A 425 11.23 -10.10 -13.02
CA MET A 425 9.84 -9.84 -13.38
C MET A 425 9.75 -8.71 -14.40
N ASN A 426 8.83 -8.84 -15.36
CA ASN A 426 8.53 -7.89 -16.43
C ASN A 426 7.06 -7.43 -16.39
N VAL A 427 6.86 -6.23 -16.95
CA VAL A 427 5.54 -5.72 -17.31
C VAL A 427 5.34 -6.00 -18.79
N THR A 428 4.18 -6.56 -19.15
CA THR A 428 3.81 -6.76 -20.56
C THR A 428 2.82 -5.70 -21.00
N ASP A 429 1.67 -5.66 -20.32
CA ASP A 429 0.50 -4.81 -20.51
C ASP A 429 -0.53 -5.28 -19.46
N GLY A 430 -1.61 -4.55 -19.21
CA GLY A 430 -2.54 -4.87 -18.12
C GLY A 430 -3.36 -3.68 -17.67
N THR A 431 -4.57 -3.96 -17.19
CA THR A 431 -5.40 -2.96 -16.53
C THR A 431 -5.01 -2.78 -15.06
N THR A 432 -5.04 -1.54 -14.60
CA THR A 432 -4.80 -1.19 -13.20
C THR A 432 -6.06 -1.41 -12.37
N TYR A 433 -5.94 -2.25 -11.35
CA TYR A 433 -6.91 -2.42 -10.27
C TYR A 433 -6.16 -2.56 -8.95
N VAL A 434 -5.88 -1.45 -8.28
CA VAL A 434 -5.05 -1.45 -7.06
C VAL A 434 -5.67 -2.31 -5.96
N THR A 435 -7.00 -2.34 -5.88
CA THR A 435 -7.74 -3.17 -4.91
C THR A 435 -7.48 -4.66 -5.06
N SER A 436 -7.15 -5.14 -6.26
CA SER A 436 -6.74 -6.53 -6.49
C SER A 436 -5.47 -6.86 -5.70
N GLY A 437 -4.45 -6.01 -5.82
CA GLY A 437 -3.17 -6.16 -5.09
C GLY A 437 -3.34 -6.01 -3.59
N LEU A 438 -4.08 -4.98 -3.16
CA LEU A 438 -4.36 -4.71 -1.74
C LEU A 438 -5.06 -5.90 -1.08
N LEU A 439 -6.15 -6.39 -1.66
CA LEU A 439 -6.91 -7.50 -1.10
C LEU A 439 -6.09 -8.80 -1.11
N ARG A 440 -5.32 -9.05 -2.18
CA ARG A 440 -4.50 -10.26 -2.27
C ARG A 440 -3.34 -10.30 -1.26
N ALA A 441 -2.92 -9.14 -0.74
CA ALA A 441 -1.93 -9.06 0.33
C ALA A 441 -2.46 -9.55 1.69
N LEU A 442 -3.77 -9.42 1.95
CA LEU A 442 -4.34 -9.61 3.30
C LEU A 442 -4.20 -11.02 3.86
N PRO A 443 -4.59 -12.10 3.14
CA PRO A 443 -4.50 -13.44 3.71
C PRO A 443 -3.08 -13.88 4.02
N VAL A 444 -2.08 -13.19 3.45
CA VAL A 444 -0.70 -13.61 3.64
C VAL A 444 0.10 -12.74 4.57
N ILE A 445 -0.10 -11.43 4.57
CA ILE A 445 0.47 -10.61 5.65
C ILE A 445 -0.11 -11.01 7.01
N ALA A 446 -1.35 -11.53 7.04
CA ALA A 446 -1.94 -12.13 8.24
C ALA A 446 -1.18 -13.37 8.76
N LYS A 447 -0.37 -14.05 7.94
CA LYS A 447 0.44 -15.21 8.35
C LYS A 447 1.78 -14.81 8.99
N GLY A 448 2.21 -13.56 8.84
CA GLY A 448 3.49 -13.08 9.38
C GLY A 448 3.43 -12.88 10.89
N ASN A 449 4.48 -13.21 11.62
CA ASN A 449 4.48 -13.20 13.09
C ASN A 449 5.02 -11.91 13.72
N ASN A 450 5.37 -10.90 12.91
CA ASN A 450 5.99 -9.71 13.43
C ASN A 450 4.98 -8.75 14.09
N PRO A 451 5.40 -8.00 15.14
CA PRO A 451 4.55 -7.08 15.88
C PRO A 451 4.07 -5.89 15.03
N ARG A 452 4.71 -5.61 13.90
CA ARG A 452 4.26 -4.61 12.93
C ARG A 452 3.96 -5.24 11.58
N LYS A 453 2.87 -4.81 10.96
CA LYS A 453 2.48 -5.15 9.60
C LYS A 453 2.36 -3.88 8.77
N ALA A 454 3.10 -3.79 7.68
CA ALA A 454 3.10 -2.64 6.80
C ALA A 454 2.73 -3.06 5.37
N ILE A 455 1.57 -2.61 4.89
CA ILE A 455 1.20 -2.75 3.48
C ILE A 455 1.64 -1.48 2.75
N ILE A 456 2.55 -1.62 1.79
CA ILE A 456 3.06 -0.50 1.00
C ILE A 456 2.61 -0.69 -0.44
N ILE A 457 1.74 0.19 -0.90
CA ILE A 457 1.27 0.23 -2.28
C ILE A 457 2.11 1.24 -3.05
N ILE A 458 2.69 0.84 -4.19
CA ILE A 458 3.39 1.75 -5.09
C ILE A 458 2.80 1.62 -6.49
N SER A 459 2.20 2.70 -6.99
CA SER A 459 1.40 2.72 -8.23
C SER A 459 1.28 4.14 -8.76
N ASP A 460 0.89 4.30 -10.01
CA ASP A 460 0.38 5.60 -10.48
C ASP A 460 -1.05 5.87 -9.95
N GLY A 461 -1.73 4.84 -9.42
CA GLY A 461 -3.02 4.91 -8.74
C GLY A 461 -4.21 5.12 -9.66
N ILE A 462 -4.04 4.96 -10.96
CA ILE A 462 -5.08 5.26 -11.96
C ILE A 462 -5.79 3.97 -12.33
N ASP A 463 -6.80 3.58 -11.54
CA ASP A 463 -7.66 2.43 -11.84
C ASP A 463 -8.43 2.63 -13.15
N ILE A 464 -8.58 1.55 -13.94
CA ILE A 464 -9.20 1.62 -15.27
C ILE A 464 -10.69 2.02 -15.24
N ASP A 465 -11.36 1.85 -14.11
CA ASP A 465 -12.76 2.23 -13.87
C ASP A 465 -12.90 3.63 -13.25
N GLY A 466 -11.81 4.41 -13.21
CA GLY A 466 -11.76 5.72 -12.56
C GLY A 466 -11.81 5.65 -11.03
N GLY A 467 -11.54 4.48 -10.45
CA GLY A 467 -11.56 4.25 -9.00
C GLY A 467 -12.95 3.95 -8.45
N ALA A 468 -13.93 3.58 -9.28
CA ALA A 468 -15.29 3.30 -8.83
C ALA A 468 -15.36 2.10 -7.85
N LEU A 469 -14.65 1.01 -8.16
CA LEU A 469 -14.51 -0.14 -7.28
C LEU A 469 -13.78 0.22 -5.97
N SER A 470 -12.67 0.95 -6.08
CA SER A 470 -11.87 1.43 -4.95
C SER A 470 -12.70 2.32 -4.02
N LYS A 471 -13.45 3.29 -4.58
CA LYS A 471 -14.39 4.11 -3.83
C LYS A 471 -15.44 3.27 -3.12
N LYS A 472 -16.07 2.32 -3.81
CA LYS A 472 -17.07 1.44 -3.19
C LYS A 472 -16.50 0.72 -1.97
N LEU A 473 -15.32 0.12 -2.10
CA LEU A 473 -14.67 -0.61 -1.01
C LEU A 473 -14.24 0.30 0.15
N PHE A 474 -13.60 1.43 -0.14
CA PHE A 474 -13.03 2.31 0.89
C PHE A 474 -14.11 3.09 1.63
N ASP A 475 -15.05 3.69 0.90
CA ASP A 475 -16.09 4.56 1.43
C ASP A 475 -17.26 3.74 2.00
N GLN A 476 -17.91 2.91 1.16
CA GLN A 476 -19.16 2.24 1.57
C GLN A 476 -18.95 1.04 2.51
N TYR A 477 -17.81 0.34 2.39
CA TYR A 477 -17.52 -0.85 3.20
C TYR A 477 -16.44 -0.62 4.25
N SER A 478 -15.86 0.58 4.31
CA SER A 478 -14.80 0.95 5.26
C SER A 478 -13.63 -0.05 5.22
N LEU A 479 -13.24 -0.49 4.01
CA LEU A 479 -12.29 -1.60 3.84
C LEU A 479 -10.96 -1.34 4.60
N CYS A 480 -10.40 -0.13 4.52
CA CYS A 480 -9.09 0.15 5.07
C CYS A 480 -9.05 0.20 6.60
N SER A 481 -10.13 0.66 7.27
CA SER A 481 -10.22 0.55 8.74
C SER A 481 -10.32 -0.92 9.17
N ARG A 482 -11.16 -1.70 8.48
CA ARG A 482 -11.29 -3.14 8.72
C ARG A 482 -9.99 -3.91 8.50
N ILE A 483 -9.20 -3.52 7.51
CA ILE A 483 -7.86 -4.09 7.29
C ILE A 483 -6.97 -3.83 8.49
N ARG A 484 -6.84 -2.58 8.93
CA ARG A 484 -5.98 -2.22 10.08
C ARG A 484 -6.42 -2.96 11.34
N GLU A 485 -7.69 -2.86 11.71
CA GLU A 485 -8.25 -3.51 12.91
C GLU A 485 -8.18 -5.04 12.83
N GLY A 486 -8.37 -5.60 11.64
CA GLY A 486 -8.30 -7.04 11.41
C GLY A 486 -6.90 -7.60 11.57
N LEU A 487 -5.89 -6.95 10.97
CA LEU A 487 -4.50 -7.40 11.05
C LEU A 487 -3.92 -7.41 12.46
N LEU A 488 -4.44 -6.59 13.38
CA LEU A 488 -4.06 -6.64 14.80
C LEU A 488 -4.40 -7.96 15.49
N ARG A 489 -5.35 -8.74 14.93
CA ARG A 489 -5.75 -10.06 15.46
C ARG A 489 -4.92 -11.22 14.94
N TYR A 490 -4.03 -10.98 13.97
CA TYR A 490 -3.32 -12.03 13.26
C TYR A 490 -1.81 -11.97 13.45
N PRO A 491 -1.14 -13.14 13.41
CA PRO A 491 -1.71 -14.47 13.54
C PRO A 491 -2.20 -14.71 14.96
N GLU A 492 -3.18 -15.60 15.10
CA GLU A 492 -3.80 -15.91 16.39
C GLU A 492 -2.73 -16.28 17.44
N GLY A 493 -2.82 -15.68 18.63
CA GLY A 493 -1.87 -15.89 19.72
C GLY A 493 -0.59 -15.07 19.65
N THR A 494 -0.40 -14.23 18.62
CA THR A 494 0.71 -13.27 18.54
C THR A 494 0.19 -11.82 18.60
N PRO A 495 0.85 -10.91 19.34
CA PRO A 495 0.41 -9.53 19.40
C PRO A 495 0.98 -8.76 18.21
N THR A 496 0.23 -8.66 17.11
CA THR A 496 0.43 -7.56 16.17
C THR A 496 -0.01 -6.27 16.86
N GLN A 497 0.93 -5.38 17.09
CA GLN A 497 0.74 -4.12 17.82
C GLN A 497 0.41 -2.96 16.88
N LEU A 498 0.86 -3.04 15.63
CA LEU A 498 0.69 -1.98 14.65
C LEU A 498 0.41 -2.55 13.26
N ALA A 499 -0.60 -2.01 12.58
CA ALA A 499 -0.94 -2.33 11.21
C ALA A 499 -1.14 -1.04 10.40
N ASP A 500 -0.26 -0.79 9.45
CA ASP A 500 -0.26 0.42 8.63
C ASP A 500 -0.50 0.10 7.15
N ILE A 501 -1.17 1.03 6.46
CA ILE A 501 -1.32 1.04 5.00
C ILE A 501 -0.71 2.33 4.49
N PHE A 502 0.22 2.21 3.56
CA PHE A 502 0.91 3.32 2.90
C PHE A 502 0.63 3.27 1.40
N PHE A 503 0.43 4.43 0.79
CA PHE A 503 0.33 4.55 -0.66
C PHE A 503 1.35 5.55 -1.17
N ILE A 504 2.14 5.16 -2.17
CA ILE A 504 3.12 6.02 -2.84
C ILE A 504 2.70 6.18 -4.30
N PHE A 505 2.22 7.39 -4.65
CA PHE A 505 1.91 7.79 -6.00
C PHE A 505 3.17 8.15 -6.77
N THR A 506 3.39 7.49 -7.91
CA THR A 506 4.60 7.68 -8.74
C THR A 506 4.43 8.71 -9.85
N VAL A 507 3.24 9.31 -9.98
CA VAL A 507 2.87 10.23 -11.05
C VAL A 507 2.15 11.43 -10.46
N ASN A 508 2.37 12.61 -11.04
CA ASN A 508 1.61 13.82 -10.73
C ASN A 508 0.79 14.23 -11.96
N SER A 509 -0.51 13.94 -11.96
CA SER A 509 -1.47 14.28 -13.02
C SER A 509 -2.82 14.71 -12.44
N SER A 510 -3.71 15.29 -13.27
CA SER A 510 -5.08 15.62 -12.84
C SER A 510 -5.89 14.40 -12.40
N GLU A 511 -5.67 13.25 -13.03
CA GLU A 511 -6.28 11.97 -12.63
C GLU A 511 -5.72 11.48 -11.28
N THR A 512 -4.44 11.76 -11.02
CA THR A 512 -3.79 11.47 -9.74
C THR A 512 -4.48 12.21 -8.61
N THR A 513 -4.91 13.47 -8.80
CA THR A 513 -5.58 14.24 -7.74
C THR A 513 -6.81 13.53 -7.19
N ASN A 514 -7.67 13.00 -8.07
CA ASN A 514 -8.89 12.28 -7.63
C ASN A 514 -8.55 10.98 -6.90
N ALA A 515 -7.58 10.21 -7.41
CA ALA A 515 -7.13 8.99 -6.76
C ALA A 515 -6.48 9.28 -5.40
N LEU A 516 -5.67 10.33 -5.32
CA LEU A 516 -5.00 10.78 -4.11
C LEU A 516 -6.01 11.20 -3.05
N ASP A 517 -7.03 11.98 -3.43
CA ASP A 517 -8.13 12.36 -2.53
C ASP A 517 -8.91 11.14 -2.04
N LEU A 518 -9.18 10.17 -2.91
CA LEU A 518 -9.84 8.92 -2.53
C LEU A 518 -9.01 8.17 -1.47
N TRP A 519 -7.71 8.00 -1.70
CA TRP A 519 -6.83 7.29 -0.77
C TRP A 519 -6.62 8.05 0.53
N ARG A 520 -6.44 9.37 0.48
CA ARG A 520 -6.23 10.22 1.66
C ARG A 520 -7.49 10.29 2.53
N ASN A 521 -8.64 10.52 1.93
CA ASN A 521 -9.87 10.76 2.69
C ASN A 521 -10.54 9.47 3.20
N TYR A 522 -10.39 8.34 2.49
CA TYR A 522 -11.14 7.11 2.81
C TYR A 522 -10.27 5.90 3.13
N CYS A 523 -8.95 5.98 2.98
CA CYS A 523 -8.07 4.84 3.21
C CYS A 523 -6.86 5.15 4.08
N ALA A 524 -5.76 5.64 3.50
CA ALA A 524 -4.43 5.71 4.10
C ALA A 524 -4.17 7.01 4.90
N GLY A 525 -4.97 8.07 4.74
CA GLY A 525 -4.78 9.32 5.49
C GLY A 525 -3.44 9.98 5.18
N ASP A 526 -2.71 10.35 6.24
CA ASP A 526 -1.38 10.97 6.14
C ASP A 526 -0.31 10.03 5.57
N ASN A 527 -0.59 8.72 5.50
CA ASN A 527 0.28 7.72 4.90
C ASN A 527 0.17 7.68 3.35
N VAL A 528 -0.32 8.75 2.73
CA VAL A 528 -0.39 8.93 1.28
C VAL A 528 0.66 9.92 0.82
N PHE A 529 1.59 9.44 0.00
CA PHE A 529 2.73 10.21 -0.49
C PHE A 529 2.67 10.36 -2.00
N LEU A 530 3.08 11.53 -2.48
CA LEU A 530 3.39 11.77 -3.89
C LEU A 530 4.92 11.82 -4.02
N ALA A 531 5.49 10.82 -4.70
CA ALA A 531 6.94 10.69 -4.88
C ALA A 531 7.21 10.14 -6.28
N THR A 532 7.70 11.00 -7.17
CA THR A 532 7.75 10.71 -8.62
C THR A 532 9.14 10.37 -9.14
N ASN A 533 10.20 10.69 -8.38
CA ASN A 533 11.59 10.41 -8.72
C ASN A 533 12.23 9.44 -7.71
N TYR A 534 13.45 8.99 -7.99
CA TYR A 534 14.14 8.00 -7.18
C TYR A 534 14.34 8.46 -5.73
N GLN A 535 14.81 9.69 -5.53
CA GLN A 535 15.17 10.19 -4.21
C GLN A 535 13.94 10.32 -3.30
N ASP A 536 12.83 10.80 -3.84
CA ASP A 536 11.60 10.97 -3.06
C ASP A 536 11.03 9.61 -2.65
N ILE A 537 11.01 8.64 -3.57
CA ILE A 537 10.45 7.31 -3.27
C ILE A 537 11.30 6.59 -2.21
N ILE A 538 12.64 6.62 -2.35
CA ILE A 538 13.51 5.94 -1.38
C ILE A 538 13.47 6.64 -0.01
N ASN A 539 13.34 7.97 0.04
CA ASN A 539 13.18 8.71 1.29
C ASN A 539 11.88 8.32 2.00
N VAL A 540 10.76 8.19 1.28
CA VAL A 540 9.49 7.73 1.84
C VAL A 540 9.62 6.31 2.36
N LEU A 541 10.17 5.38 1.57
CA LEU A 541 10.32 3.98 1.95
C LEU A 541 11.21 3.81 3.19
N THR A 542 12.35 4.49 3.23
CA THR A 542 13.26 4.46 4.38
C THR A 542 12.63 5.11 5.60
N GLY A 543 11.85 6.18 5.44
CA GLY A 543 11.04 6.77 6.51
C GLY A 543 9.98 5.82 7.07
N ILE A 544 9.33 5.01 6.22
CA ILE A 544 8.37 3.98 6.64
C ILE A 544 9.06 2.88 7.47
N ALA A 545 10.31 2.54 7.15
CA ALA A 545 11.10 1.57 7.90
C ALA A 545 11.64 2.16 9.23
N LYS A 546 12.04 3.43 9.23
CA LYS A 546 12.69 4.12 10.35
C LYS A 546 11.69 5.02 11.07
N LYS A 547 10.97 4.48 12.06
CA LYS A 547 10.13 5.32 12.91
C LYS A 547 11.02 6.13 13.86
N SER A 548 11.03 7.45 13.72
CA SER A 548 11.74 8.36 14.62
C SER A 548 10.91 8.66 15.88
N SER A 549 11.57 8.96 16.99
CA SER A 549 10.94 9.40 18.24
C SER A 549 11.39 10.82 18.60
N VAL A 550 10.62 11.53 19.42
CA VAL A 550 11.03 12.82 19.99
C VAL A 550 11.09 12.63 21.51
N LYS A 551 12.24 12.92 22.13
CA LYS A 551 12.42 12.86 23.59
C LYS A 551 12.70 14.25 24.14
N PHE A 552 12.10 14.59 25.29
CA PHE A 552 12.51 15.78 26.02
C PHE A 552 13.82 15.48 26.74
N ILE A 553 14.80 16.37 26.68
CA ILE A 553 16.00 16.29 27.53
C ILE A 553 16.07 17.59 28.33
N ASN A 554 15.89 17.47 29.64
CA ASN A 554 16.23 18.56 30.54
C ASN A 554 17.74 18.56 30.73
N LYS A 555 18.41 19.70 30.52
CA LYS A 555 19.88 19.82 30.63
C LYS A 555 20.44 19.48 32.02
N ASN A 556 19.57 19.34 33.02
CA ASN A 556 19.89 18.96 34.39
C ASN A 556 19.62 17.49 34.73
N GLU A 557 19.11 16.68 33.80
CA GLU A 557 18.99 15.23 33.99
C GLU A 557 20.27 14.55 33.44
N PRO A 558 21.03 13.81 34.27
CA PRO A 558 22.11 12.99 33.76
C PRO A 558 21.54 11.87 32.88
N GLU A 559 22.23 11.57 31.77
CA GLU A 559 21.90 10.47 30.83
C GLU A 559 21.77 9.10 31.51
#